data_AF-A0A4Q4TH30-F1
#
_entry.id   AF-A0A4Q4TH30-F1
#
_cell.length_a   1.000
_cell.length_b   1.000
_cell.length_c   1.000
_cell.angle_alpha   90.00
_cell.angle_beta   90.00
_cell.angle_gamma   90.00
#
_symmetry.space_group_name_H-M   'P 1'
#
loop_
_entity.id
_entity.type
_entity.pdbx_description
1 polymer ?
#
loop_
_entity_poly.entity_id
_entity_poly.type
_entity_poly.pdbx_seq_one_letter_code
_entity_poly.pdbx_strand_id
1 'polypeptide(L)'
;MNLPILVNAFRDIVVNSGKVGGSAISAISANLMHKRVGNTEASISMLAAWRESLFTMMVGIPLTRGAGWAEMNRGQVQLNAWRDQLRAVTPGGGACVNEATYNNPN
;
A
#
# COMPACT_ATOMS: atom_id res chain seq x y z
N MET A 1 11.54 -10.77 -0.10
CA MET A 1 10.40 -10.47 0.80
C MET A 1 10.32 -11.53 1.89
N ASN A 2 10.18 -11.13 3.15
CA ASN A 2 10.01 -12.06 4.28
C ASN A 2 8.52 -12.08 4.70
N LEU A 3 7.82 -13.16 4.35
CA LEU A 3 6.36 -13.27 4.53
C LEU A 3 5.94 -13.14 6.01
N PRO A 4 6.57 -13.80 6.99
CA PRO A 4 6.29 -13.57 8.41
C PRO A 4 6.38 -12.10 8.84
N ILE A 5 7.40 -11.37 8.38
CA ILE A 5 7.56 -9.94 8.72
C ILE A 5 6.43 -9.11 8.12
N LEU A 6 6.05 -9.38 6.87
CA LEU A 6 4.94 -8.69 6.22
C LEU A 6 3.59 -8.96 6.93
N VAL A 7 3.32 -10.22 7.27
CA VAL A 7 2.11 -10.60 8.01
C VAL A 7 2.07 -9.95 9.40
N ASN A 8 3.23 -9.82 10.06
CA ASN A 8 3.32 -9.10 11.33
C ASN A 8 3.02 -7.60 11.15
N ALA A 9 3.48 -6.97 10.07
CA ALA A 9 3.13 -5.58 9.76
C ALA A 9 1.61 -5.42 9.54
N PHE A 10 0.97 -6.35 8.82
CA PHE A 10 -0.50 -6.32 8.66
C PHE A 10 -1.23 -6.47 9.98
N ARG A 11 -0.78 -7.40 10.83
CA ARG A 11 -1.36 -7.61 12.16
C ARG A 11 -1.22 -6.35 13.02
N ASP A 12 -0.06 -5.73 13.00
CA ASP A 12 0.21 -4.50 13.73
C ASP A 12 -0.74 -3.36 13.30
N ILE A 13 -0.89 -3.14 11.98
CA ILE A 13 -1.85 -2.18 11.41
C ILE A 13 -3.26 -2.47 11.92
N VAL A 14 -3.73 -3.72 11.80
CA VAL A 14 -5.10 -4.08 12.20
C VAL A 14 -5.32 -3.87 13.69
N VAL A 15 -4.43 -4.40 14.54
CA VAL A 15 -4.57 -4.35 16.00
C VAL A 15 -4.46 -2.92 16.54
N ASN A 16 -3.61 -2.08 15.96
CA ASN A 16 -3.30 -0.74 16.49
C ASN A 16 -4.04 0.41 15.78
N SER A 17 -4.98 0.10 14.88
CA SER A 17 -5.74 1.10 14.09
C SER A 17 -6.93 1.75 14.81
N GLY A 18 -7.30 1.30 16.01
CA GLY A 18 -8.49 1.81 16.71
C GLY A 18 -8.49 3.32 16.95
N LYS A 19 -7.32 3.93 17.14
CA LYS A 19 -7.16 5.39 17.37
C LYS A 19 -7.50 6.25 16.16
N VAL A 20 -7.56 5.65 14.97
CA VAL A 20 -7.89 6.34 13.72
C VAL A 20 -9.20 5.85 13.10
N GLY A 21 -10.02 5.09 13.83
CA GLY A 21 -11.30 4.57 13.32
C GLY A 21 -11.22 3.16 12.70
N GLY A 22 -10.08 2.48 12.88
CA GLY A 22 -9.84 1.15 12.34
C GLY A 22 -9.06 1.18 11.02
N SER A 23 -8.90 0.01 10.41
CA SER A 23 -8.20 -0.17 9.15
C SER A 23 -8.94 -1.17 8.27
N ALA A 24 -8.80 -0.99 6.96
CA ALA A 24 -9.19 -1.94 5.95
C ALA A 24 -7.98 -2.28 5.10
N ILE A 25 -7.73 -3.57 4.91
CA ILE A 25 -6.67 -4.07 4.03
C ILE A 25 -7.34 -4.86 2.91
N SER A 26 -7.10 -4.48 1.67
CA SER A 26 -7.53 -5.22 0.48
C SER A 26 -6.32 -5.51 -0.39
N ALA A 27 -6.25 -6.70 -0.97
CA ALA A 27 -5.15 -7.09 -1.84
C ALA A 27 -5.67 -7.85 -3.05
N ILE A 28 -5.03 -7.61 -4.19
CA ILE A 28 -5.26 -8.34 -5.43
C ILE A 28 -3.93 -8.97 -5.82
N SER A 29 -3.90 -10.30 -5.90
CA SER A 29 -2.80 -11.00 -6.55
C SER A 29 -3.14 -11.20 -8.01
N ALA A 30 -2.25 -10.75 -8.89
CA ALA A 30 -2.36 -10.96 -10.31
C ALA A 30 -0.97 -11.31 -10.85
N ASN A 31 -0.88 -12.39 -11.64
CA ASN A 31 0.35 -12.73 -12.34
C ASN A 31 0.44 -11.89 -13.62
N LEU A 32 1.04 -10.71 -13.50
CA LEU A 32 1.20 -9.75 -14.60
C LEU A 32 2.55 -9.90 -15.31
N MET A 33 3.15 -11.10 -15.31
CA MET A 33 4.47 -11.36 -15.90
C MET A 33 4.54 -10.95 -17.38
N HIS A 34 5.07 -9.75 -17.61
CA HIS A 34 5.12 -9.07 -18.91
C HIS A 34 5.92 -9.84 -19.97
N LYS A 35 6.88 -10.66 -19.53
CA LYS A 35 7.71 -11.52 -20.39
C LYS A 35 6.93 -12.60 -21.13
N ARG A 36 5.78 -13.05 -20.60
CA ARG A 36 5.03 -14.16 -21.21
C ARG A 36 4.47 -13.82 -22.60
N VAL A 37 4.27 -12.53 -22.89
CA VAL A 37 3.67 -12.05 -24.15
C VAL A 37 4.64 -11.26 -25.03
N GLY A 38 5.95 -11.32 -24.76
CA GLY A 38 6.98 -10.72 -25.62
C GLY A 38 7.17 -9.21 -25.48
N ASN A 39 6.49 -8.56 -24.53
CA ASN A 39 6.68 -7.13 -24.27
C ASN A 39 8.03 -6.86 -23.58
N THR A 40 8.71 -5.79 -23.98
CA THR A 40 9.95 -5.32 -23.34
C THR A 40 9.66 -4.36 -22.20
N GLU A 41 10.68 -4.01 -21.41
CA GLU A 41 10.55 -3.03 -20.33
C GLU A 41 10.13 -1.64 -20.84
N ALA A 42 10.50 -1.30 -22.09
CA ALA A 42 10.14 -0.05 -22.76
C ALA A 42 8.71 -0.05 -23.33
N SER A 43 7.98 -1.17 -23.32
CA SER A 43 6.65 -1.25 -23.94
C SER A 43 5.57 -0.43 -23.21
N ILE A 44 5.75 -0.13 -21.92
CA ILE A 44 4.83 0.70 -21.12
C ILE A 44 5.61 1.46 -20.04
N SER A 45 5.11 2.63 -19.63
CA SER A 45 5.71 3.52 -18.63
C SER A 45 5.44 3.12 -17.17
N MET A 46 5.13 1.85 -16.91
CA MET A 46 4.89 1.36 -15.55
C MET A 46 6.20 1.14 -14.79
N LEU A 47 6.20 1.44 -13.48
CA LEU A 47 7.33 1.16 -12.59
C LEU A 47 7.72 -0.32 -12.65
N ALA A 48 9.02 -0.62 -12.61
CA ALA A 48 9.54 -2.00 -12.65
C ALA A 48 8.90 -2.89 -11.58
N ALA A 49 8.63 -2.33 -10.39
CA ALA A 49 7.95 -3.03 -9.29
C ALA A 49 6.60 -3.63 -9.69
N TRP A 50 5.84 -3.05 -10.62
CA TRP A 50 4.59 -3.65 -11.09
C TRP A 50 4.78 -4.97 -11.83
N ARG A 51 5.93 -5.16 -12.48
CA ARG A 51 6.24 -6.37 -13.27
C ARG A 51 6.69 -7.52 -12.38
N GLU A 52 7.26 -7.20 -11.23
CA GLU A 52 7.91 -8.13 -10.31
C GLU A 52 7.07 -8.40 -9.04
N SER A 53 6.05 -7.58 -8.79
CA SER A 53 5.16 -7.75 -7.63
C SER A 53 4.21 -8.94 -7.82
N LEU A 54 4.05 -9.72 -6.76
CA LEU A 54 3.11 -10.84 -6.71
C LEU A 54 1.67 -10.41 -6.39
N PHE A 55 1.52 -9.23 -5.81
CA PHE A 55 0.24 -8.63 -5.43
C PHE A 55 0.37 -7.11 -5.40
N THR A 56 -0.76 -6.43 -5.60
CA THR A 56 -0.95 -5.05 -5.14
C THR A 56 -1.84 -5.08 -3.89
N MET A 57 -1.65 -4.15 -2.99
CA MET A 57 -2.51 -4.01 -1.82
C MET A 57 -2.79 -2.55 -1.50
N MET A 58 -3.96 -2.31 -0.93
CA MET A 58 -4.38 -1.03 -0.41
C MET A 58 -4.66 -1.16 1.07
N VAL A 59 -4.18 -0.18 1.84
CA VAL A 59 -4.52 0.02 3.24
C VAL A 59 -5.27 1.34 3.34
N GLY A 60 -6.44 1.30 3.96
CA GLY A 60 -7.30 2.47 4.12
C GLY A 60 -7.82 2.60 5.55
N ILE A 61 -8.21 3.81 5.91
CA ILE A 61 -8.93 4.11 7.15
C ILE A 61 -10.36 4.50 6.75
N PRO A 62 -11.39 3.73 7.15
CA PRO A 62 -12.76 4.09 6.88
C PRO A 62 -13.12 5.40 7.57
N LEU A 63 -13.75 6.32 6.84
CA LEU A 63 -14.23 7.57 7.39
C LEU A 63 -15.75 7.52 7.55
N THR A 64 -16.24 8.07 8.66
CA THR A 64 -17.68 8.32 8.81
C THR A 64 -18.10 9.48 7.92
N ARG A 65 -19.38 9.51 7.51
CA ARG A 65 -19.91 10.58 6.64
C ARG A 65 -19.73 11.99 7.22
N GLY A 66 -19.69 12.10 8.55
CA GLY A 66 -19.50 13.36 9.27
C GLY A 66 -18.06 13.64 9.71
N ALA A 67 -17.07 12.87 9.23
CA ALA A 67 -15.68 13.02 9.65
C ALA A 67 -15.18 14.45 9.41
N GLY A 68 -14.74 15.09 10.49
CA GLY A 68 -14.17 16.43 10.44
C GLY A 68 -12.75 16.44 9.89
N TRP A 69 -12.27 17.62 9.50
CA TRP A 69 -10.91 17.79 8.97
C TRP A 69 -9.81 17.22 9.88
N ALA A 70 -9.92 17.44 11.20
CA ALA A 70 -8.94 16.95 12.16
C ALA A 70 -8.87 15.41 12.20
N GLU A 71 -9.99 14.72 12.01
CA GLU A 71 -10.04 13.25 11.92
C GLU A 71 -9.37 12.76 10.64
N MET A 72 -9.77 13.34 9.49
CA MET A 72 -9.19 13.00 8.18
C MET A 72 -7.67 13.23 8.16
N ASN A 73 -7.20 14.35 8.71
CA ASN A 73 -5.78 14.66 8.78
C ASN A 73 -5.00 13.69 9.67
N ARG A 74 -5.56 13.28 10.83
CA ARG A 74 -4.94 12.23 11.66
C ARG A 74 -4.84 10.90 10.91
N GLY A 75 -5.90 10.52 10.18
CA GLY A 75 -5.90 9.34 9.33
C GLY A 75 -4.83 9.41 8.24
N GLN A 76 -4.72 10.55 7.55
CA GLN A 76 -3.71 10.80 6.52
C GLN A 76 -2.27 10.60 7.05
N VAL A 77 -1.97 11.17 8.23
CA VAL A 77 -0.66 11.01 8.87
C VAL A 77 -0.38 9.55 9.20
N GLN A 78 -1.39 8.82 9.70
CA GLN A 78 -1.25 7.40 10.02
C GLN A 78 -1.06 6.54 8.77
N LEU A 79 -1.75 6.83 7.67
CA LEU A 79 -1.56 6.15 6.39
C LEU A 79 -0.15 6.36 5.84
N ASN A 80 0.44 7.55 6.01
CA ASN A 80 1.84 7.79 5.65
C ASN A 80 2.78 6.92 6.48
N ALA A 81 2.57 6.83 7.79
CA ALA A 81 3.38 5.98 8.66
C ALA A 81 3.28 4.49 8.29
N TRP A 82 2.08 3.99 8.00
CA TRP A 82 1.90 2.60 7.55
C TRP A 82 2.51 2.34 6.18
N ARG A 83 2.42 3.30 5.24
CA ARG A 83 3.10 3.20 3.95
C ARG A 83 4.62 3.05 4.13
N ASP A 84 5.22 3.81 5.03
CA ASP A 84 6.66 3.72 5.29
C ASP A 84 7.06 2.42 6.00
N GLN A 85 6.24 1.96 6.95
CA GLN A 85 6.39 0.63 7.57
C GLN A 85 6.34 -0.49 6.52
N LEU A 86 5.37 -0.45 5.60
CA LEU A 86 5.23 -1.44 4.53
C LEU A 86 6.41 -1.40 3.57
N ARG A 87 6.84 -0.21 3.15
CA ARG A 87 8.02 -0.02 2.29
C ARG A 87 9.27 -0.66 2.89
N ALA A 88 9.48 -0.51 4.20
CA ALA A 88 10.62 -1.10 4.89
C ALA A 88 10.63 -2.64 4.85
N VAL A 89 9.45 -3.28 4.82
CA VAL A 89 9.32 -4.74 4.82
C VAL A 89 9.11 -5.36 3.42
N THR A 90 8.91 -4.53 2.40
CA THR A 90 8.79 -4.93 0.98
C THR A 90 9.89 -4.30 0.10
N PRO A 91 11.18 -4.60 0.34
CA PRO A 91 12.25 -4.08 -0.51
C PRO A 91 12.08 -4.54 -1.96
N GLY A 92 12.32 -3.63 -2.91
CA GLY A 92 12.06 -3.84 -4.34
C GLY A 92 10.60 -3.62 -4.78
N GLY A 93 9.68 -3.41 -3.83
CA GLY A 93 8.30 -3.03 -4.11
C GLY A 93 8.16 -1.56 -4.54
N GLY A 94 6.91 -1.15 -4.78
CA GLY A 94 6.58 0.22 -5.13
C GLY A 94 5.16 0.59 -4.68
N ALA A 95 4.80 1.87 -4.86
CA ALA A 95 3.46 2.38 -4.56
C ALA A 95 2.72 2.72 -5.87
N CYS A 96 1.43 2.38 -5.92
CA CYS A 96 0.54 2.84 -6.97
C CYS A 96 0.20 4.31 -6.71
N VAL A 97 0.64 5.22 -7.61
CA VAL A 97 0.44 6.66 -7.44
C VAL A 97 -1.03 7.07 -7.39
N ASN A 98 -1.92 6.30 -8.03
CA ASN A 98 -3.36 6.57 -8.05
C ASN A 98 -4.06 6.21 -6.72
N GLU A 99 -3.42 5.40 -5.89
CA GLU A 99 -3.94 4.92 -4.60
C GLU A 99 -3.06 5.38 -3.43
N ALA A 100 -2.20 6.37 -3.69
CA ALA A 100 -1.25 6.92 -2.74
C ALA A 100 -1.84 8.12 -1.98
N THR A 101 -1.29 8.35 -0.80
CA THR A 101 -1.50 9.59 -0.04
C THR A 101 -0.89 10.79 -0.76
N TYR A 102 -1.60 11.93 -0.74
CA TYR A 102 -1.20 13.14 -1.49
C TYR A 102 0.10 13.81 -1.03
N ASN A 103 0.55 13.55 0.21
CA ASN A 103 1.67 14.26 0.85
C ASN A 103 2.77 13.36 1.43
N ASN A 104 2.91 12.12 0.95
CA ASN A 104 4.10 11.33 1.26
C ASN A 104 5.17 11.57 0.18
N PRO A 105 6.33 12.18 0.50
CA PRO A 105 7.38 12.46 -0.47
C PRO A 105 8.15 11.22 -0.94
N ASN A 106 7.93 10.07 -0.29
CA ASN A 106 8.58 8.79 -0.57
C ASN A 106 7.60 7.86 -1.27
#